data_AF-A0A9D5I0G9-F1
#
_entry.id   AF-A0A9D5I0G9-F1
#
_cell.length_a   1.000
_cell.length_b   1.000
_cell.length_c   1.000
_cell.angle_alpha   90.00
_cell.angle_beta   90.00
_cell.angle_gamma   90.00
#
_symmetry.space_group_name_H-M   'P 1'
#
loop_
_entity.id
_entity.type
_entity.pdbx_description
1 polymer ?
#
loop_
_entity_poly.entity_id
_entity_poly.type
_entity_poly.pdbx_seq_one_letter_code
_entity_poly.pdbx_strand_id
1 'polypeptide(L)' 'MKTVQQLESELAELKSDFIRIQGDVEKIETIGGNVTKAVEQLDALEKEIANVRHQLREARIED' A
#
# COMPACT_ATOMS: atom_id res chain seq x y z
N MET A 1 5.42 16.18 -12.36
CA MET A 1 4.54 14.99 -12.30
C MET A 1 5.43 13.76 -12.36
N LYS A 2 5.15 12.72 -11.56
CA LYS A 2 5.88 11.44 -11.67
C LYS A 2 5.57 10.81 -13.03
N THR A 3 6.51 10.09 -13.62
CA THR A 3 6.24 9.31 -14.84
C THR A 3 5.37 8.09 -14.51
N VAL A 4 4.71 7.53 -15.52
CA VAL A 4 3.92 6.27 -15.39
C VAL A 4 4.78 5.16 -14.77
N GLN A 5 6.02 5.00 -15.22
CA GLN A 5 6.95 3.99 -14.68
C GLN A 5 7.28 4.22 -13.20
N GLN A 6 7.45 5.48 -12.77
CA GLN A 6 7.69 5.81 -11.37
C GLN A 6 6.48 5.48 -10.50
N LEU A 7 5.27 5.81 -10.96
CA LEU A 7 4.01 5.50 -10.27
C LEU A 7 3.76 3.98 -10.19
N GLU A 8 4.12 3.23 -11.23
CA GLU A 8 4.03 1.76 -11.22
C GLU A 8 5.00 1.13 -10.22
N SER A 9 6.23 1.65 -10.15
CA SER A 9 7.25 1.19 -9.21
C SER A 9 6.83 1.45 -7.77
N GLU A 10 6.39 2.68 -7.47
CA GLU A 10 5.85 3.07 -6.16
C GLU A 10 4.63 2.22 -5.76
N LEU A 11 3.71 1.97 -6.70
CA LEU A 11 2.55 1.12 -6.44
C LEU A 11 2.95 -0.33 -6.12
N ALA A 12 4.03 -0.84 -6.74
CA ALA A 12 4.55 -2.17 -6.45
C ALA A 12 5.17 -2.26 -5.05
N GLU A 13 5.94 -1.24 -4.66
CA GLU A 13 6.54 -1.12 -3.32
C GLU A 13 5.46 -1.06 -2.24
N LEU A 14 4.49 -0.16 -2.37
CA LEU A 14 3.39 -0.02 -1.41
C LEU A 14 2.59 -1.32 -1.23
N LYS A 15 2.33 -2.06 -2.31
CA LYS A 15 1.66 -3.36 -2.24
C LYS A 15 2.52 -4.43 -1.56
N SER A 16 3.82 -4.43 -1.80
CA SER A 16 4.75 -5.35 -1.15
C SER A 16 4.77 -5.11 0.36
N ASP A 17 4.79 -3.84 0.78
CA ASP A 17 4.71 -3.48 2.19
C ASP A 17 3.37 -3.86 2.81
N PHE A 18 2.25 -3.62 2.12
CA PHE A 18 0.93 -4.03 2.57
C PHE A 18 0.87 -5.54 2.86
N ILE A 19 1.32 -6.38 1.92
CA ILE A 19 1.33 -7.84 2.08
C ILE A 19 2.22 -8.27 3.26
N ARG A 20 3.39 -7.65 3.41
CA ARG A 20 4.31 -7.94 4.51
C ARG A 20 3.67 -7.64 5.87
N ILE A 21 3.09 -6.44 6.02
CA ILE A 21 2.46 -6.02 7.28
C ILE A 21 1.23 -6.88 7.58
N GLN A 22 0.43 -7.23 6.58
CA GLN A 22 -0.70 -8.15 6.74
C GLN A 22 -0.25 -9.51 7.29
N GLY A 23 0.83 -10.08 6.74
CA GLY A 23 1.39 -11.32 7.24
C GLY A 23 1.94 -11.21 8.67
N ASP A 24 2.42 -10.03 9.07
CA ASP A 24 2.85 -9.78 10.45
C ASP A 24 1.65 -9.61 11.41
N VAL A 25 0.56 -8.98 10.96
CA VAL A 25 -0.72 -8.91 11.70
C VAL A 25 -1.23 -10.32 11.99
N GLU A 26 -1.33 -11.18 10.99
CA GLU A 26 -1.81 -12.56 11.15
C GLU A 26 -0.98 -13.32 12.20
N LYS A 27 0.36 -13.21 12.15
CA LYS A 27 1.24 -13.83 13.14
C LYS A 27 1.01 -13.27 14.54
N ILE A 28 0.89 -11.95 14.70
CA ILE A 28 0.68 -11.31 15.99
C ILE A 28 -0.68 -11.73 16.58
N GLU A 29 -1.74 -11.81 15.76
CA GLU A 29 -3.05 -12.29 16.19
C GLU A 29 -2.99 -13.74 16.67
N THR A 30 -2.23 -14.62 15.99
CA THR A 30 -2.12 -16.04 16.38
C THR A 30 -1.54 -16.26 17.78
N ILE A 31 -0.71 -15.33 18.26
CA ILE A 31 -0.12 -15.36 19.60
C ILE A 31 -0.88 -14.49 20.61
N GLY A 32 -2.05 -13.94 20.23
CA GLY A 32 -2.88 -13.09 21.07
C GLY A 32 -2.29 -11.70 21.32
N GLY A 33 -1.40 -11.22 20.45
CA GLY A 33 -0.78 -9.90 20.55
C GLY A 33 -1.70 -8.76 20.08
N ASN A 34 -1.29 -7.52 20.37
CA ASN A 34 -2.01 -6.32 19.93
C ASN A 34 -1.59 -5.92 18.49
N VAL A 35 -2.56 -5.82 17.59
CA VAL A 35 -2.37 -5.45 16.18
C VAL A 35 -2.82 -4.04 15.81
N THR A 36 -3.34 -3.25 16.75
CA THR A 36 -3.96 -1.93 16.47
C THR A 36 -3.05 -1.04 15.62
N LYS A 37 -1.77 -0.91 15.98
CA LYS A 37 -0.81 -0.09 15.21
C LYS A 37 -0.52 -0.63 13.82
N ALA A 38 -0.47 -1.95 13.66
CA ALA A 38 -0.20 -2.57 12.36
C ALA A 38 -1.41 -2.43 11.44
N VAL A 39 -2.64 -2.52 11.98
CA VAL A 39 -3.87 -2.23 11.25
C VAL A 39 -3.95 -0.76 10.83
N GLU A 40 -3.61 0.18 11.72
CA GLU A 40 -3.52 1.62 11.37
C GLU A 40 -2.54 1.88 10.21
N GLN A 41 -1.43 1.14 10.17
CA GLN A 41 -0.47 1.22 9.06
C GLN A 41 -1.02 0.64 7.76
N LEU A 42 -1.77 -0.47 7.81
CA LEU A 42 -2.46 -1.02 6.64
C LEU A 42 -3.48 -0.02 6.09
N ASP A 43 -4.29 0.61 6.95
CA ASP A 43 -5.26 1.65 6.54
C ASP A 43 -4.59 2.85 5.87
N ALA A 44 -3.40 3.24 6.33
CA ALA A 44 -2.62 4.30 5.72
C ALA A 44 -2.11 3.89 4.33
N LEU A 45 -1.54 2.68 4.21
CA LEU A 45 -1.06 2.13 2.95
C LEU A 45 -2.19 1.99 1.92
N GLU A 46 -3.39 1.59 2.32
CA GLU A 46 -4.54 1.52 1.40
C GLU A 46 -4.89 2.87 0.79
N LYS A 47 -4.86 3.94 1.60
CA LYS A 47 -5.11 5.31 1.13
C LYS A 47 -4.03 5.77 0.15
N GLU A 48 -2.77 5.48 0.44
CA GLU A 48 -1.65 5.80 -0.44
C GLU A 48 -1.71 5.02 -1.76
N ILE A 49 -2.00 3.71 -1.72
CA ILE A 49 -2.22 2.87 -2.89
C ILE A 49 -3.36 3.42 -3.76
N ALA A 50 -4.47 3.84 -3.14
CA ALA A 50 -5.61 4.42 -3.85
C ALA A 50 -5.23 5.74 -4.55
N ASN A 51 -4.46 6.59 -3.87
CA ASN A 51 -3.94 7.84 -4.42
C ASN A 51 -2.99 7.61 -5.61
N VAL A 52 -2.01 6.70 -5.47
CA VAL A 52 -1.08 6.38 -6.58
C VAL A 52 -1.83 5.78 -7.77
N ARG A 53 -2.83 4.92 -7.53
CA ARG A 53 -3.71 4.41 -8.59
C ARG A 53 -4.49 5.52 -9.29
N HIS A 54 -4.90 6.57 -8.58
CA HIS A 54 -5.56 7.72 -9.18
C HIS A 54 -4.60 8.47 -10.12
N GLN A 55 -3.42 8.84 -9.61
CA GLN A 55 -2.40 9.51 -10.39
C GLN A 55 -1.98 8.69 -11.62
N LEU A 56 -1.87 7.36 -11.49
CA LEU A 56 -1.52 6.47 -12.60
C LEU A 56 -2.62 6.45 -13.68
N ARG A 57 -3.90 6.55 -13.30
CA ARG A 57 -5.00 6.65 -14.27
C ARG A 57 -4.94 7.98 -15.01
N GLU A 58 -4.75 9.08 -14.30
CA GLU A 58 -4.62 10.41 -14.91
C GLU A 58 -3.43 10.48 -15.87
N ALA A 59 -2.26 10.01 -15.43
CA ALA A 59 -1.05 9.98 -16.24
C ALA A 59 -1.16 9.12 -17.51
N ARG A 60 -2.04 8.12 -17.54
CA ARG A 60 -2.29 7.26 -18.71
C ARG A 60 -3.38 7.79 -19.63
N ILE A 61 -4.20 8.73 -19.18
CA ILE A 61 -5.23 9.39 -20.01
C ILE A 61 -4.61 10.55 -20.79
N GLU A 62 -3.56 11.16 -20.25
CA GLU A 62 -2.82 12.28 -20.85
C GLU A 62 -1.78 11.85 -21.92
N ASP A 63 -1.56 10.54 -22.09
CA ASP A 63 -0.59 9.91 -23.02
C ASP A 63 -1.30 9.40 -24.30
#